data_AF-A0A6N3IBD4-F1
#
_entry.id   AF-A0A6N3IBD4-F1
#
_cell.length_a   1.000
_cell.length_b   1.000
_cell.length_c   1.000
_cell.angle_alpha   90.00
_cell.angle_beta   90.00
_cell.angle_gamma   90.00
#
_symmetry.space_group_name_H-M   'P 1'
#
loop_
_entity.id
_entity.type
_entity.pdbx_description
1 polymer ?
#
loop_
_entity_poly.entity_id
_entity_poly.type
_entity_poly.pdbx_seq_one_letter_code
_entity_poly.pdbx_strand_id
1 'polypeptide(L)'
;MKKIVAYSLWGTDPKYTQGAVINAIQVGQFYPGWQARFYCAASVPPDIIEQLRAAGAEVEIMPSEGNQKSMFWRFFALDSDDVERVIIRDTDSRLSRREAAAVQEWERSGCAGHIMRDHPCHNMLILGGMWGCRTGVLPNMHKAAEQFNPADLYNQDQLFLGSCVYPLLKKHGICVHDDFRRFEWSSRPFPVPREKDYSFVGEIYNADGTRADDWKILRAHCNSLKTRLRFRWTHAKQKIARLFGKADETI
;
A
#
# COMPACT_ATOMS: atom_id res chain seq x y z
N MET A 1 19.23 12.74 2.94
CA MET A 1 18.60 11.42 3.04
C MET A 1 17.47 11.36 2.04
N LYS A 2 17.28 10.22 1.37
CA LYS A 2 16.28 10.04 0.32
C LYS A 2 14.90 9.72 0.91
N LYS A 3 13.84 10.01 0.14
CA LYS A 3 12.50 9.50 0.39
C LYS A 3 12.10 8.59 -0.75
N ILE A 4 11.64 7.38 -0.45
CA ILE A 4 11.43 6.32 -1.44
C ILE A 4 9.94 5.97 -1.56
N VAL A 5 9.48 5.84 -2.80
CA VAL A 5 8.23 5.14 -3.13
C VAL A 5 8.62 3.76 -3.65
N ALA A 6 8.39 2.72 -2.83
CA ALA A 6 8.87 1.38 -3.11
C ALA A 6 7.77 0.49 -3.71
N TYR A 7 8.16 -0.28 -4.72
CA TYR A 7 7.31 -1.21 -5.47
C TYR A 7 8.01 -2.56 -5.64
N SER A 8 7.21 -3.63 -5.65
CA SER A 8 7.65 -4.95 -6.11
C SER A 8 7.05 -5.20 -7.49
N LEU A 9 7.83 -5.80 -8.40
CA LEU A 9 7.35 -6.13 -9.74
C LEU A 9 7.91 -7.49 -10.19
N TRP A 10 7.03 -8.36 -10.68
CA TRP A 10 7.39 -9.64 -11.28
C TRP A 10 6.37 -10.04 -12.34
N GLY A 11 6.75 -10.96 -13.22
CA GLY A 11 5.93 -11.42 -14.33
C GLY A 11 5.82 -10.42 -15.47
N THR A 12 4.93 -10.74 -16.42
CA THR A 12 4.81 -10.03 -17.70
C THR A 12 3.43 -9.42 -17.93
N ASP A 13 2.52 -9.49 -16.95
CA ASP A 13 1.15 -8.98 -17.10
C ASP A 13 1.19 -7.45 -17.28
N PRO A 14 0.64 -6.91 -18.39
CA PRO A 14 0.57 -5.47 -18.66
C PRO A 14 -0.08 -4.65 -17.54
N LYS A 15 -1.04 -5.23 -16.80
CA LYS A 15 -1.69 -4.57 -15.65
C LYS A 15 -0.64 -4.08 -14.64
N TYR A 16 0.38 -4.90 -14.36
CA TYR A 16 1.44 -4.58 -13.41
C TYR A 16 2.65 -3.92 -14.07
N THR A 17 3.07 -4.38 -15.24
CA THR A 17 4.27 -3.86 -15.91
C THR A 17 4.06 -2.45 -16.44
N GLN A 18 2.99 -2.21 -17.21
CA GLN A 18 2.65 -0.86 -17.68
C GLN A 18 2.21 0.03 -16.51
N GLY A 19 1.48 -0.56 -15.53
CA GLY A 19 1.13 0.12 -14.29
C GLY A 19 2.36 0.62 -13.52
N ALA A 20 3.46 -0.16 -13.50
CA ALA A 20 4.73 0.23 -12.88
C ALA A 20 5.37 1.41 -13.63
N VAL A 21 5.44 1.38 -14.97
CA VAL A 21 5.98 2.48 -15.78
C VAL A 21 5.19 3.77 -15.56
N ILE A 22 3.86 3.70 -15.57
CA ILE A 22 3.00 4.86 -15.29
C ILE A 22 3.26 5.38 -13.87
N ASN A 23 3.40 4.50 -12.88
CA ASN A 23 3.68 4.90 -11.50
C ASN A 23 5.05 5.58 -11.37
N ALA A 24 6.09 5.08 -12.06
CA ALA A 24 7.42 5.70 -12.07
C ALA A 24 7.36 7.16 -12.54
N ILE A 25 6.60 7.43 -13.60
CA ILE A 25 6.37 8.79 -14.11
C ILE A 25 5.56 9.63 -13.12
N GLN A 26 4.50 9.05 -12.53
CA GLN A 26 3.61 9.75 -11.61
C GLN A 26 4.30 10.13 -10.27
N VAL A 27 5.30 9.38 -9.80
CA VAL A 27 6.00 9.72 -8.54
C VAL A 27 6.55 11.14 -8.59
N GLY A 28 7.20 11.55 -9.68
CA GLY A 28 7.72 12.92 -9.81
C GLY A 28 6.64 14.00 -9.81
N GLN A 29 5.41 13.65 -10.19
CA GLN A 29 4.28 14.58 -10.27
C GLN A 29 3.55 14.74 -8.92
N PHE A 30 3.30 13.61 -8.23
CA PHE A 30 2.53 13.57 -6.98
C PHE A 30 3.39 13.68 -5.73
N TYR A 31 4.65 13.27 -5.82
CA TYR A 31 5.59 13.24 -4.72
C TYR A 31 6.90 14.00 -5.03
N PRO A 32 6.86 15.33 -5.16
CA PRO A 32 8.07 16.11 -5.38
C PRO A 32 9.14 15.82 -4.31
N GLY A 33 10.35 15.50 -4.75
CA GLY A 33 11.48 15.15 -3.87
C GLY A 33 11.48 13.69 -3.37
N TRP A 34 10.54 12.86 -3.81
CA TRP A 34 10.58 11.41 -3.61
C TRP A 34 11.12 10.72 -4.85
N GLN A 35 11.76 9.57 -4.65
CA GLN A 35 12.36 8.75 -5.68
C GLN A 35 11.60 7.42 -5.75
N ALA A 36 11.19 7.00 -6.95
CA ALA A 36 10.62 5.69 -7.14
C ALA A 36 11.74 4.63 -7.09
N ARG A 37 11.49 3.51 -6.39
CA ARG A 37 12.36 2.33 -6.39
C ARG A 37 11.54 1.07 -6.68
N PHE A 38 11.96 0.31 -7.67
CA PHE A 38 11.34 -0.95 -8.06
C PHE A 38 12.28 -2.12 -7.77
N TYR A 39 11.77 -3.11 -7.03
CA TYR A 39 12.41 -4.41 -6.86
C TYR A 39 11.82 -5.35 -7.91
N CYS A 40 12.59 -5.64 -8.95
CA CYS A 40 12.14 -6.37 -10.14
C CYS A 40 12.67 -7.80 -10.14
N ALA A 41 11.79 -8.77 -10.35
CA ALA A 41 12.19 -10.14 -10.64
C ALA A 41 12.91 -10.26 -11.99
N ALA A 42 13.63 -11.36 -12.19
CA ALA A 42 14.23 -11.73 -13.48
C ALA A 42 13.17 -11.95 -14.59
N SER A 43 11.93 -12.25 -14.21
CA SER A 43 10.80 -12.44 -15.13
C SER A 43 10.27 -11.14 -15.74
N VAL A 44 10.68 -9.97 -15.23
CA VAL A 44 10.21 -8.68 -15.75
C VAL A 44 10.86 -8.40 -17.10
N PRO A 45 10.09 -8.06 -18.15
CA PRO A 45 10.65 -7.80 -19.48
C PRO A 45 11.72 -6.69 -19.48
N PRO A 46 12.86 -6.85 -20.19
CA PRO A 46 13.92 -5.84 -20.21
C PRO A 46 13.48 -4.44 -20.67
N ASP A 47 12.54 -4.37 -21.61
CA ASP A 47 11.99 -3.09 -22.09
C ASP A 47 11.22 -2.34 -21.00
N ILE A 48 10.58 -3.06 -20.06
CA ILE A 48 9.93 -2.46 -18.89
C ILE A 48 10.99 -1.90 -17.94
N ILE A 49 12.07 -2.66 -17.70
CA ILE A 49 13.19 -2.20 -16.87
C ILE A 49 13.84 -0.93 -17.44
N GLU A 50 14.04 -0.87 -18.75
CA GLU A 50 14.55 0.31 -19.45
C GLU A 50 13.61 1.52 -19.29
N GLN A 51 12.30 1.31 -19.46
CA GLN A 51 11.30 2.37 -19.26
C GLN A 51 11.27 2.89 -17.82
N LEU A 52 11.39 2.01 -16.82
CA LEU A 52 11.47 2.41 -15.41
C LEU A 52 12.70 3.29 -15.16
N ARG A 53 13.87 2.90 -15.67
CA ARG A 53 15.10 3.70 -15.55
C ARG A 53 15.01 5.02 -16.31
N ALA A 54 14.41 5.02 -17.50
CA ALA A 54 14.20 6.22 -18.30
C ALA A 54 13.24 7.22 -17.61
N ALA A 55 12.26 6.71 -16.85
CA ALA A 55 11.40 7.52 -15.97
C ALA A 55 12.13 8.02 -14.71
N GLY A 56 13.43 7.71 -14.56
CA GLY A 56 14.27 8.13 -13.44
C GLY A 56 14.15 7.24 -12.21
N ALA A 57 13.51 6.06 -12.29
CA ALA A 57 13.38 5.18 -11.14
C ALA A 57 14.68 4.43 -10.80
N GLU A 58 14.90 4.18 -9.51
CA GLU A 58 15.90 3.21 -9.04
C GLU A 58 15.33 1.80 -9.30
N VAL A 59 16.13 0.90 -9.87
CA VAL A 59 15.71 -0.47 -10.16
C VAL A 59 16.71 -1.46 -9.57
N GLU A 60 16.24 -2.29 -8.64
CA GLU A 60 16.98 -3.38 -8.03
C GLU A 60 16.51 -4.71 -8.64
N ILE A 61 17.42 -5.42 -9.30
CA ILE A 61 17.11 -6.73 -9.89
C ILE A 61 17.28 -7.81 -8.83
N MET A 62 16.20 -8.53 -8.56
CA MET A 62 16.14 -9.62 -7.60
C MET A 62 16.50 -10.94 -8.30
N PRO A 63 17.33 -11.80 -7.70
CA PRO A 63 17.78 -13.06 -8.30
C PRO A 63 16.69 -14.16 -8.18
N SER A 64 15.50 -13.89 -8.70
CA SER A 64 14.33 -14.78 -8.65
C SER A 64 13.34 -14.43 -9.76
N GLU A 65 12.61 -15.41 -10.28
CA GLU A 65 11.48 -15.22 -11.20
C GLU A 65 10.27 -14.51 -10.54
N GLY A 66 10.26 -14.47 -9.21
CA GLY A 66 9.22 -13.82 -8.42
C GLY A 66 7.93 -14.64 -8.28
N ASN A 67 7.27 -14.46 -7.14
CA ASN A 67 6.01 -15.11 -6.77
C ASN A 67 5.26 -14.27 -5.74
N GLN A 68 4.28 -14.82 -5.02
CA GLN A 68 3.52 -14.02 -4.03
C GLN A 68 4.41 -13.49 -2.90
N LYS A 69 5.51 -14.18 -2.58
CA LYS A 69 6.47 -13.72 -1.56
C LYS A 69 7.24 -12.48 -2.01
N SER A 70 7.31 -12.21 -3.32
CA SER A 70 7.95 -11.01 -3.87
C SER A 70 7.25 -9.72 -3.46
N MET A 71 6.01 -9.76 -2.97
CA MET A 71 5.34 -8.61 -2.37
C MET A 71 6.11 -7.99 -1.20
N PHE A 72 7.00 -8.76 -0.55
CA PHE A 72 7.82 -8.27 0.57
C PHE A 72 9.01 -7.43 0.12
N TRP A 73 9.47 -7.54 -1.13
CA TRP A 73 10.70 -6.87 -1.59
C TRP A 73 10.64 -5.35 -1.44
N ARG A 74 9.49 -4.74 -1.77
CA ARG A 74 9.25 -3.31 -1.53
C ARG A 74 9.44 -2.87 -0.07
N PHE A 75 9.29 -3.76 0.91
CA PHE A 75 9.54 -3.43 2.31
C PHE A 75 11.04 -3.26 2.61
N PHE A 76 11.93 -3.84 1.81
CA PHE A 76 13.38 -3.81 2.05
C PHE A 76 13.99 -2.41 1.83
N ALA A 77 13.25 -1.49 1.20
CA ALA A 77 13.64 -0.08 1.17
C ALA A 77 13.75 0.54 2.58
N LEU A 78 13.09 -0.04 3.59
CA LEU A 78 13.18 0.40 4.97
C LEU A 78 14.51 0.02 5.65
N ASP A 79 15.27 -0.90 5.06
CA ASP A 79 16.56 -1.37 5.55
C ASP A 79 17.73 -0.52 5.01
N SER A 80 17.47 0.47 4.15
CA SER A 80 18.49 1.33 3.55
C SER A 80 18.94 2.45 4.49
N ASP A 81 20.26 2.57 4.71
CA ASP A 81 20.85 3.58 5.60
C ASP A 81 20.78 5.03 5.03
N ASP A 82 20.64 5.19 3.71
CA ASP A 82 20.57 6.50 3.04
C ASP A 82 19.15 7.04 2.85
N VAL A 83 18.14 6.27 3.27
CA VAL A 83 16.71 6.58 3.15
C VAL A 83 16.17 7.03 4.50
N GLU A 84 15.38 8.11 4.54
CA GLU A 84 14.73 8.57 5.78
C GLU A 84 13.27 8.14 5.90
N ARG A 85 12.59 7.95 4.76
CA ARG A 85 11.16 7.60 4.69
C ARG A 85 10.89 6.74 3.48
N VAL A 86 9.99 5.78 3.67
CA VAL A 86 9.50 4.91 2.61
C VAL A 86 7.98 4.94 2.62
N ILE A 87 7.36 5.05 1.46
CA ILE A 87 5.96 4.69 1.23
C ILE A 87 5.90 3.49 0.31
N ILE A 88 4.98 2.57 0.60
CA ILE A 88 4.83 1.31 -0.13
C ILE A 88 3.59 1.38 -1.00
N ARG A 89 3.71 1.03 -2.28
CA ARG A 89 2.62 1.07 -3.25
C ARG A 89 2.53 -0.19 -4.10
N ASP A 90 1.33 -0.49 -4.55
CA ASP A 90 1.07 -1.52 -5.56
C ASP A 90 1.29 -0.94 -6.97
N THR A 91 1.75 -1.77 -7.91
CA THR A 91 1.99 -1.34 -9.29
C THR A 91 0.72 -1.24 -10.11
N ASP A 92 -0.42 -1.75 -9.64
CA ASP A 92 -1.72 -1.64 -10.29
C ASP A 92 -2.61 -0.52 -9.73
N SER A 93 -2.14 0.22 -8.74
CA SER A 93 -2.86 1.36 -8.15
C SER A 93 -2.27 2.69 -8.62
N ARG A 94 -3.12 3.67 -8.96
CA ARG A 94 -2.67 5.01 -9.40
C ARG A 94 -2.50 5.98 -8.25
N LEU A 95 -1.46 6.81 -8.34
CA LEU A 95 -1.25 7.91 -7.41
C LEU A 95 -2.31 9.00 -7.60
N SER A 96 -2.67 9.67 -6.52
CA SER A 96 -3.70 10.71 -6.53
C SER A 96 -3.33 11.91 -5.65
N ARG A 97 -3.96 13.06 -5.90
CA ARG A 97 -3.77 14.27 -5.06
C ARG A 97 -4.22 14.03 -3.63
N ARG A 98 -5.26 13.20 -3.46
CA ARG A 98 -5.79 12.81 -2.14
C ARG A 98 -4.77 12.00 -1.34
N GLU A 99 -4.09 11.07 -1.99
CA GLU A 99 -3.00 10.30 -1.39
C GLU A 99 -1.81 11.21 -1.04
N ALA A 100 -1.38 12.04 -2.00
CA ALA A 100 -0.24 12.94 -1.82
C ALA A 100 -0.43 13.90 -0.64
N ALA A 101 -1.63 14.47 -0.48
CA ALA A 101 -1.96 15.34 0.64
C ALA A 101 -1.92 14.59 1.99
N ALA A 102 -2.38 13.34 2.04
CA ALA A 102 -2.34 12.50 3.24
C ALA A 102 -0.90 12.13 3.63
N VAL A 103 -0.03 11.86 2.65
CA VAL A 103 1.41 11.64 2.88
C VAL A 103 2.06 12.91 3.41
N GLN A 104 1.73 14.08 2.84
CA GLN A 104 2.28 15.35 3.29
C GLN A 104 1.83 15.70 4.73
N GLU A 105 0.57 15.42 5.09
CA GLU A 105 0.11 15.55 6.47
C GLU A 105 0.85 14.61 7.41
N TRP A 106 1.09 13.37 7.00
CA TRP A 106 1.91 12.45 7.78
C TRP A 106 3.34 12.97 7.98
N GLU A 107 4.01 13.45 6.93
CA GLU A 107 5.35 14.01 7.03
C GLU A 107 5.40 15.15 8.06
N ARG A 108 4.41 16.06 8.03
CA ARG A 108 4.29 17.17 8.99
C ARG A 108 3.97 16.71 10.41
N SER A 109 3.26 15.61 10.58
CA SER A 109 2.87 15.10 11.90
C SER A 109 4.05 14.61 12.73
N GLY A 110 5.18 14.29 12.10
CA GLY A 110 6.34 13.68 12.76
C GLY A 110 6.16 12.22 13.18
N CYS A 111 4.97 11.63 12.97
CA CYS A 111 4.69 10.23 13.31
C CYS A 111 5.63 9.27 12.58
N ALA A 112 5.94 8.15 13.22
CA ALA A 112 6.84 7.13 12.70
C ALA A 112 6.23 6.36 11.52
N GLY A 113 4.93 6.05 11.57
CA GLY A 113 4.22 5.31 10.53
C GLY A 113 3.02 6.06 9.94
N HIS A 114 2.62 5.65 8.73
CA HIS A 114 1.44 6.12 8.00
C HIS A 114 0.61 4.95 7.51
N ILE A 115 -0.70 5.03 7.68
CA ILE A 115 -1.64 4.02 7.18
C ILE A 115 -2.82 4.74 6.51
N MET A 116 -3.21 4.27 5.33
CA MET A 116 -4.36 4.78 4.58
C MET A 116 -5.38 3.68 4.29
N ARG A 117 -6.65 3.97 4.60
CA ARG A 117 -7.81 3.08 4.38
C ARG A 117 -8.96 3.90 3.79
N ASP A 118 -9.07 3.92 2.46
CA ASP A 118 -9.94 4.84 1.75
C ASP A 118 -11.16 4.19 1.06
N HIS A 119 -11.46 2.94 1.41
CA HIS A 119 -12.58 2.19 0.84
C HIS A 119 -13.26 1.28 1.89
N PRO A 120 -14.58 1.01 1.84
CA PRO A 120 -15.26 0.13 2.78
C PRO A 120 -14.68 -1.30 2.86
N CYS A 121 -14.08 -1.77 1.77
CA CYS A 121 -13.42 -3.07 1.70
C CYS A 121 -11.98 -3.07 2.22
N HIS A 122 -11.39 -1.90 2.53
CA HIS A 122 -10.06 -1.81 3.14
C HIS A 122 -10.13 -2.21 4.62
N ASN A 123 -10.10 -3.52 4.85
CA ASN A 123 -10.45 -4.14 6.12
C ASN A 123 -9.24 -4.67 6.92
N MET A 124 -8.05 -4.63 6.33
CA MET A 124 -6.80 -5.00 7.00
C MET A 124 -6.33 -3.89 7.94
N LEU A 125 -5.53 -4.28 8.94
CA LEU A 125 -4.92 -3.30 9.86
C LEU A 125 -4.00 -2.35 9.10
N ILE A 126 -3.23 -2.90 8.16
CA ILE A 126 -2.41 -2.18 7.19
C ILE A 126 -2.62 -2.90 5.85
N LEU A 127 -2.88 -2.16 4.78
CA LEU A 127 -2.91 -2.74 3.43
C LEU A 127 -1.52 -2.70 2.82
N GLY A 128 -1.19 -3.70 1.99
CA GLY A 128 0.13 -3.92 1.41
C GLY A 128 0.68 -2.71 0.65
N GLY A 129 -0.16 -2.05 -0.14
CA GLY A 129 0.20 -0.89 -0.96
C GLY A 129 -0.28 0.48 -0.46
N MET A 130 -0.69 0.64 0.80
CA MET A 130 -1.24 1.93 1.31
C MET A 130 -0.67 2.32 2.67
N TRP A 131 0.64 2.22 2.83
CA TRP A 131 1.31 2.57 4.08
C TRP A 131 2.70 3.17 3.85
N GLY A 132 3.32 3.65 4.93
CA GLY A 132 4.69 4.15 4.93
C GLY A 132 5.27 4.22 6.32
N CYS A 133 6.59 4.34 6.39
CA CYS A 133 7.32 4.42 7.65
C CYS A 133 8.63 5.21 7.51
N ARG A 134 9.07 5.83 8.61
CA ARG A 134 10.43 6.34 8.76
C ARG A 134 11.39 5.18 8.95
N THR A 135 12.55 5.23 8.31
CA THR A 135 13.61 4.23 8.53
C THR A 135 14.14 4.28 9.96
N GLY A 136 14.75 3.20 10.43
CA GLY A 136 15.26 3.06 11.80
C GLY A 136 14.19 2.85 12.89
N VAL A 137 12.90 2.85 12.53
CA VAL A 137 11.79 2.56 13.46
C VAL A 137 11.50 1.07 13.55
N LEU A 138 11.51 0.39 12.41
CA LEU A 138 11.20 -1.02 12.29
C LEU A 138 12.49 -1.86 12.36
N PRO A 139 12.40 -3.14 12.76
CA PRO A 139 13.52 -4.06 12.63
C PRO A 139 13.91 -4.22 11.17
N ASN A 140 15.05 -4.86 10.92
CA ASN A 140 15.46 -5.23 9.58
C ASN A 140 14.35 -6.09 8.92
N MET A 141 13.74 -5.54 7.87
CA MET A 141 12.56 -6.07 7.21
C MET A 141 12.87 -7.34 6.43
N HIS A 142 14.10 -7.48 5.92
CA HIS A 142 14.57 -8.72 5.32
C HIS A 142 14.51 -9.88 6.33
N LYS A 143 15.18 -9.73 7.48
CA LYS A 143 15.18 -10.74 8.55
C LYS A 143 13.77 -10.98 9.12
N ALA A 144 12.97 -9.94 9.26
CA ALA A 144 11.61 -10.07 9.75
C ALA A 144 10.73 -10.88 8.77
N ALA A 145 10.88 -10.67 7.46
CA ALA A 145 10.17 -11.44 6.44
C ALA A 145 10.64 -12.91 6.40
N GLU A 146 11.94 -13.17 6.54
CA GLU A 146 12.49 -14.53 6.65
C GLU A 146 11.94 -15.26 7.87
N GLN A 147 11.90 -14.61 9.03
CA GLN A 147 11.35 -15.16 10.27
C GLN A 147 9.85 -15.42 10.20
N PHE A 148 9.10 -14.54 9.53
CA PHE A 148 7.69 -14.74 9.27
C PHE A 148 7.44 -15.93 8.34
N ASN A 149 8.40 -16.24 7.45
CA ASN A 149 8.37 -17.34 6.49
C ASN A 149 7.03 -17.39 5.72
N PRO A 150 6.73 -16.37 4.89
CA PRO A 150 5.45 -16.27 4.23
C PRO A 150 5.20 -17.48 3.32
N ALA A 151 3.96 -17.96 3.31
CA ALA A 151 3.52 -18.92 2.30
C ALA A 151 3.51 -18.27 0.91
N ASP A 152 3.53 -19.07 -0.15
CA ASP A 152 3.30 -18.56 -1.52
C ASP A 152 1.79 -18.43 -1.76
N LEU A 153 1.15 -17.56 -0.97
CA LEU A 153 -0.28 -17.32 -0.97
C LEU A 153 -0.55 -15.82 -1.02
N TYR A 154 -1.72 -15.48 -1.54
CA TYR A 154 -2.23 -14.12 -1.48
C TYR A 154 -2.32 -13.63 -0.03
N ASN A 155 -2.26 -12.31 0.18
CA ASN A 155 -2.50 -11.64 1.46
C ASN A 155 -1.42 -11.85 2.56
N GLN A 156 -0.36 -12.61 2.30
CA GLN A 156 0.69 -12.90 3.30
C GLN A 156 1.42 -11.65 3.77
N ASP A 157 1.61 -10.68 2.89
CA ASP A 157 2.22 -9.38 3.22
C ASP A 157 1.34 -8.60 4.21
N GLN A 158 0.01 -8.56 4.02
CA GLN A 158 -0.90 -7.87 4.93
C GLN A 158 -1.05 -8.60 6.27
N LEU A 159 -0.94 -9.95 6.31
CA LEU A 159 -0.90 -10.72 7.55
C LEU A 159 0.38 -10.42 8.35
N PHE A 160 1.53 -10.37 7.68
CA PHE A 160 2.79 -9.93 8.26
C PHE A 160 2.70 -8.49 8.78
N LEU A 161 2.15 -7.57 7.99
CA LEU A 161 1.99 -6.17 8.41
C LEU A 161 1.11 -6.06 9.65
N GLY A 162 0.02 -6.82 9.72
CA GLY A 162 -0.89 -6.83 10.87
C GLY A 162 -0.29 -7.41 12.15
N SER A 163 0.51 -8.48 12.02
CA SER A 163 1.06 -9.21 13.17
C SER A 163 2.41 -8.67 13.64
N CYS A 164 3.30 -8.29 12.73
CA CYS A 164 4.68 -7.89 13.02
C CYS A 164 4.89 -6.38 13.02
N VAL A 165 4.30 -5.66 12.06
CA VAL A 165 4.61 -4.22 11.84
C VAL A 165 3.67 -3.31 12.61
N TYR A 166 2.37 -3.57 12.56
CA TYR A 166 1.35 -2.72 13.18
C TYR A 166 1.56 -2.48 14.69
N PRO A 167 1.91 -3.50 15.52
CA PRO A 167 2.18 -3.27 16.94
C PRO A 167 3.36 -2.31 17.18
N LEU A 168 4.41 -2.40 16.37
CA LEU A 168 5.59 -1.54 16.47
C LEU A 168 5.26 -0.10 16.08
N LEU A 169 4.57 0.09 14.96
CA LEU A 169 4.16 1.43 14.53
C LEU A 169 3.27 2.08 15.60
N LYS A 170 2.31 1.36 16.18
CA LYS A 170 1.49 1.89 17.28
C LYS A 170 2.31 2.36 18.48
N LYS A 171 3.39 1.65 18.80
CA LYS A 171 4.30 2.02 19.89
C LYS A 171 5.10 3.30 19.57
N HIS A 172 5.54 3.46 18.33
CA HIS A 172 6.38 4.59 17.89
C HIS A 172 5.60 5.80 17.36
N GLY A 173 4.28 5.67 17.21
CA GLY A 173 3.38 6.74 16.76
C GLY A 173 2.97 6.58 15.29
N ILE A 174 1.66 6.63 15.04
CA ILE A 174 1.06 6.48 13.71
C ILE A 174 0.15 7.64 13.34
N CYS A 175 0.26 8.06 12.08
CA CYS A 175 -0.72 8.90 11.41
C CYS A 175 -1.63 8.00 10.57
N VAL A 176 -2.92 8.02 10.84
CA VAL A 176 -3.88 7.17 10.15
C VAL A 176 -4.91 8.03 9.44
N HIS A 177 -5.11 7.78 8.15
CA HIS A 177 -6.23 8.30 7.38
C HIS A 177 -7.21 7.16 7.08
N ASP A 178 -8.41 7.23 7.65
CA ASP A 178 -9.45 6.20 7.52
C ASP A 178 -10.84 6.83 7.61
N ASP A 179 -11.55 6.85 6.48
CA ASP A 179 -12.89 7.42 6.37
C ASP A 179 -14.01 6.44 6.76
N PHE A 180 -13.69 5.15 6.99
CA PHE A 180 -14.70 4.09 7.09
C PHE A 180 -14.70 3.36 8.43
N ARG A 181 -13.59 2.68 8.76
CA ARG A 181 -13.58 1.72 9.87
C ARG A 181 -13.07 2.33 11.16
N ARG A 182 -12.11 3.25 11.06
CA ARG A 182 -11.49 3.96 12.21
C ARG A 182 -11.12 2.99 13.32
N PHE A 183 -10.26 2.03 12.99
CA PHE A 183 -9.75 1.05 13.95
C PHE A 183 -9.10 1.73 15.16
N GLU A 184 -8.42 2.86 14.92
CA GLU A 184 -7.82 3.72 15.90
C GLU A 184 -8.71 4.92 16.19
N TRP A 185 -8.84 5.28 17.46
CA TRP A 185 -9.55 6.50 17.85
C TRP A 185 -8.92 7.76 17.25
N SER A 186 -7.60 7.75 17.03
CA SER A 186 -6.84 8.84 16.44
C SER A 186 -6.91 8.90 14.91
N SER A 187 -7.68 8.02 14.26
CA SER A 187 -7.86 8.05 12.81
C SER A 187 -8.48 9.36 12.34
N ARG A 188 -7.91 9.91 11.28
CA ARG A 188 -8.29 11.19 10.69
C ARG A 188 -9.01 10.97 9.37
N PRO A 189 -9.88 11.90 8.95
CA PRO A 189 -10.32 11.92 7.56
C PRO A 189 -9.15 12.24 6.63
N PHE A 190 -9.27 11.90 5.36
CA PHE A 190 -8.30 12.36 4.35
C PHE A 190 -8.33 13.89 4.18
N PRO A 191 -7.19 14.55 3.91
CA PRO A 191 -7.13 16.01 3.94
C PRO A 191 -7.82 16.67 2.74
N VAL A 192 -7.84 15.97 1.60
CA VAL A 192 -8.52 16.39 0.38
C VAL A 192 -9.82 15.61 0.27
N PRO A 193 -10.99 16.27 0.09
CA PRO A 193 -12.27 15.60 -0.10
C PRO A 193 -12.27 14.61 -1.26
N ARG A 194 -13.12 13.60 -1.20
CA ARG A 194 -13.27 12.65 -2.29
C ARG A 194 -13.92 13.34 -3.50
N GLU A 195 -13.40 13.05 -4.68
CA GLU A 195 -13.98 13.53 -5.93
C GLU A 195 -15.35 12.89 -6.23
N LYS A 196 -16.16 13.55 -7.06
CA LYS A 196 -17.53 13.10 -7.40
C LYS A 196 -17.57 11.80 -8.19
N ASP A 197 -16.45 11.39 -8.77
CA ASP A 197 -16.29 10.15 -9.53
C ASP A 197 -16.00 8.92 -8.64
N TYR A 198 -16.02 9.10 -7.31
CA TYR A 198 -15.74 8.07 -6.33
C TYR A 198 -14.34 7.46 -6.44
N SER A 199 -13.36 8.18 -6.98
CA SER A 199 -11.96 7.78 -6.90
C SER A 199 -11.50 7.66 -5.45
N PHE A 200 -10.57 6.74 -5.18
CA PHE A 200 -10.06 6.46 -3.85
C PHE A 200 -8.59 6.06 -3.86
N VAL A 201 -7.93 6.20 -2.71
CA VAL A 201 -6.53 5.79 -2.52
C VAL A 201 -6.42 4.26 -2.54
N GLY A 202 -5.54 3.72 -3.38
CA GLY A 202 -5.43 2.27 -3.62
C GLY A 202 -6.40 1.74 -4.68
N GLU A 203 -6.93 2.62 -5.53
CA GLU A 203 -7.81 2.21 -6.63
C GLU A 203 -7.04 1.47 -7.73
N ILE A 204 -7.50 0.26 -8.05
CA ILE A 204 -6.91 -0.62 -9.05
C ILE A 204 -7.30 -0.17 -10.45
N TYR A 205 -6.32 -0.21 -11.36
CA TYR A 205 -6.50 0.01 -12.78
C TYR A 205 -6.21 -1.27 -13.58
N ASN A 206 -6.96 -1.46 -14.65
CA ASN A 206 -6.78 -2.53 -15.61
C ASN A 206 -5.67 -2.18 -16.62
N ALA A 207 -5.21 -3.18 -17.38
CA ALA A 207 -4.18 -3.01 -18.40
C ALA A 207 -4.54 -1.99 -19.49
N ASP A 208 -5.83 -1.81 -19.79
CA ASP A 208 -6.34 -0.84 -20.77
C ASP A 208 -6.46 0.60 -20.22
N GLY A 209 -6.02 0.83 -18.97
CA GLY A 209 -6.11 2.12 -18.29
C GLY A 209 -7.49 2.42 -17.70
N THR A 210 -8.45 1.51 -17.77
CA THR A 210 -9.75 1.67 -17.11
C THR A 210 -9.67 1.37 -15.63
N ARG A 211 -10.54 2.00 -14.84
CA ARG A 211 -10.67 1.74 -13.40
C ARG A 211 -11.35 0.39 -13.18
N ALA A 212 -10.85 -0.39 -12.23
CA ALA A 212 -11.55 -1.57 -11.72
C ALA A 212 -12.87 -1.19 -11.03
N ASP A 213 -13.76 -2.16 -10.83
CA ASP A 213 -15.15 -1.90 -10.44
C ASP A 213 -15.36 -1.51 -8.97
N ASP A 214 -14.30 -1.46 -8.15
CA ASP A 214 -14.38 -1.13 -6.72
C ASP A 214 -15.03 0.23 -6.44
N TRP A 215 -14.86 1.23 -7.31
CA TRP A 215 -15.52 2.52 -7.14
C TRP A 215 -17.05 2.41 -7.18
N LYS A 216 -17.62 1.40 -7.85
CA LYS A 216 -19.06 1.13 -7.87
C LYS A 216 -19.54 0.69 -6.49
N ILE A 217 -18.72 -0.07 -5.76
CA ILE A 217 -18.99 -0.50 -4.37
C ILE A 217 -19.00 0.73 -3.46
N LEU A 218 -18.00 1.60 -3.60
CA LEU A 218 -17.92 2.85 -2.85
C LEU A 218 -19.13 3.75 -3.13
N ARG A 219 -19.50 3.93 -4.39
CA ARG A 219 -20.72 4.68 -4.78
C ARG A 219 -21.97 4.09 -4.14
N ALA A 220 -22.13 2.77 -4.20
CA ALA A 220 -23.26 2.09 -3.57
C ALA A 220 -23.25 2.26 -2.04
N HIS A 221 -22.08 2.28 -1.41
CA HIS A 221 -21.94 2.57 0.01
C HIS A 221 -22.36 4.00 0.35
N CYS A 222 -21.90 5.00 -0.39
CA CYS A 222 -22.24 6.40 -0.15
C CYS A 222 -23.75 6.67 -0.33
N ASN A 223 -24.37 6.06 -1.34
CA ASN A 223 -25.73 6.41 -1.77
C ASN A 223 -26.84 5.55 -1.16
N SER A 224 -26.52 4.47 -0.44
CA SER A 224 -27.53 3.54 0.11
C SER A 224 -27.34 3.28 1.60
N LEU A 225 -28.36 3.64 2.40
CA LEU A 225 -28.40 3.30 3.83
C LEU A 225 -28.33 1.79 4.06
N LYS A 226 -29.02 0.99 3.25
CA LYS A 226 -28.98 -0.48 3.30
C LYS A 226 -27.56 -1.00 3.11
N THR A 227 -26.83 -0.45 2.14
CA THR A 227 -25.43 -0.81 1.88
C THR A 227 -24.55 -0.43 3.06
N ARG A 228 -24.68 0.79 3.61
CA ARG A 228 -23.94 1.23 4.81
C ARG A 228 -24.17 0.29 6.01
N LEU A 229 -25.43 -0.08 6.27
CA LEU A 229 -25.76 -1.01 7.35
C LEU A 229 -25.14 -2.39 7.14
N ARG A 230 -25.15 -2.91 5.91
CA ARG A 230 -24.48 -4.19 5.57
C ARG A 230 -22.98 -4.14 5.86
N PHE A 231 -22.31 -3.04 5.49
CA PHE A 231 -20.88 -2.86 5.78
C PHE A 231 -20.62 -2.75 7.29
N ARG A 232 -21.43 -1.99 8.03
CA ARG A 232 -21.32 -1.89 9.50
C ARG A 232 -21.49 -3.26 10.18
N TRP A 233 -22.45 -4.06 9.71
CA TRP A 233 -22.67 -5.42 10.20
C TRP A 233 -21.48 -6.34 9.92
N THR A 234 -20.96 -6.29 8.70
CA THR A 234 -19.76 -7.05 8.31
C THR A 234 -18.56 -6.66 9.16
N HIS A 235 -18.38 -5.37 9.41
CA HIS A 235 -17.32 -4.86 10.27
C HIS A 235 -17.48 -5.33 11.72
N ALA A 236 -18.69 -5.27 12.27
CA ALA A 236 -18.96 -5.76 13.62
C ALA A 236 -18.63 -7.26 13.76
N LYS A 237 -19.05 -8.08 12.79
CA LYS A 237 -18.72 -9.52 12.74
C LYS A 237 -17.21 -9.75 12.76
N GLN A 238 -16.45 -9.03 11.93
CA GLN A 238 -14.99 -9.17 11.86
C GLN A 238 -14.30 -8.73 13.15
N LYS A 239 -14.78 -7.64 13.76
CA LYS A 239 -14.26 -7.17 15.05
C LYS A 239 -14.44 -8.23 16.14
N ILE A 240 -15.61 -8.88 16.16
CA ILE A 240 -15.90 -9.98 17.08
C ILE A 240 -15.00 -11.19 16.79
N ALA A 241 -14.86 -11.61 15.53
CA ALA A 241 -14.01 -12.73 15.15
C ALA A 241 -12.55 -12.56 15.61
N ARG A 242 -12.00 -11.35 15.45
CA ARG A 242 -10.64 -11.00 15.91
C ARG A 242 -10.45 -11.11 17.42
N LEU A 243 -11.48 -10.82 18.23
CA LEU A 243 -11.41 -10.99 19.69
C LEU A 243 -11.27 -12.47 20.11
N PHE A 244 -11.74 -13.39 19.27
CA PHE A 244 -11.70 -14.83 19.52
C PHE A 244 -10.56 -15.53 18.78
N GLY A 245 -9.56 -14.80 18.27
CA GLY A 245 -8.41 -15.37 17.58
C GLY A 245 -8.74 -16.07 16.25
N LYS A 246 -9.97 -15.95 15.75
CA LYS A 246 -10.33 -16.40 14.40
C LYS A 246 -9.97 -15.29 13.43
N ALA A 247 -8.74 -15.30 12.95
CA ALA A 247 -8.40 -14.58 11.74
C ALA A 247 -9.16 -15.28 10.60
N ASP A 248 -10.16 -14.60 10.04
CA ASP A 248 -10.81 -15.08 8.83
C ASP A 248 -9.74 -15.11 7.73
N GLU A 249 -9.33 -16.30 7.29
CA GLU A 249 -8.40 -16.52 6.17
C GLU A 249 -9.02 -16.11 4.82
N THR A 250 -10.31 -15.76 4.82
CA THR A 250 -11.05 -15.36 3.62
C THR A 250 -11.47 -13.90 3.66
N ILE A 251 -10.67 -13.04 3.04
CA ILE A 251 -11.13 -11.91 2.19
C ILE A 251 -10.16 -11.75 1.02
#